data_AF-A0A6P8I7Z9-F1
#
_entry.id   AF-A0A6P8I7Z9-F1
#
_cell.length_a   1.000
_cell.length_b   1.000
_cell.length_c   1.000
_cell.angle_alpha   90.00
_cell.angle_beta   90.00
_cell.angle_gamma   90.00
#
_symmetry.space_group_name_H-M   'P 1'
#
loop_
_entity.id
_entity.type
_entity.pdbx_description
1 polymer ?
#
loop_
_entity_poly.entity_id
_entity_poly.type
_entity_poly.pdbx_seq_one_letter_code
_entity_poly.pdbx_strand_id
1 'polypeptide(L)'
;MYHGNVKIVVLGLLCVCWSSKKPGTLVNMADEWLDEEIGLGSLPAIPLANILSYLNQKDLSRCCCISRNFSEIGSSISSWKIWCETVWLLDVSDPLPNKEWKDVYISQNKKWGKYICCYTAIKKAWNQIEEFTKANCPDIYASLNPGLSDEELDRITKRHLEGLTLPLDVQCSYRIHNGQRLVSPGLIGSMAISNHYQSESLLDLSVATSGLQHREGLQNCLLLSLCIYTGNGQFIALTDEEGHTPGEIFWPSPDRSIITDSDEIASVKMHKFHSACSFTDWITEYAERLSQNYYPVINKEIFKFEYAASATTKGITVKTATAFLPELSSVHPPLFFFTYRISISMDKDQCSVSNKCQLTTRHWYITDGDGEKTEVHGAGVVGQHPTMQPGATHEYVSCTTFQTPTGTMEGYYVFKYCSLSKGNDTFCVKIPAMHFKSLPYIEADVRLNKIGRKHDEK
;
A
#
# COMPACT_ATOMS: atom_id res chain seq x y z
N MET A 1 20.31 6.45 12.49
CA MET A 1 21.19 6.65 13.66
C MET A 1 21.12 5.52 14.72
N TYR A 2 20.63 4.32 14.38
CA TYR A 2 20.60 3.17 15.29
C TYR A 2 21.40 1.99 14.70
N HIS A 3 22.70 2.17 14.45
CA HIS A 3 23.59 1.09 13.99
C HIS A 3 24.95 1.05 14.73
N GLY A 4 25.08 1.76 15.86
CA GLY A 4 26.36 1.93 16.56
C GLY A 4 26.63 1.03 17.77
N ASN A 5 25.60 0.49 18.44
CA ASN A 5 25.77 0.09 19.86
C ASN A 5 25.81 -1.42 20.17
N VAL A 6 25.82 -2.32 19.17
CA VAL A 6 25.90 -3.78 19.45
C VAL A 6 27.31 -4.35 19.22
N LYS A 7 28.19 -3.64 18.50
CA LYS A 7 29.60 -4.06 18.39
C LYS A 7 30.41 -3.86 19.69
N ILE A 8 29.94 -3.02 20.60
CA ILE A 8 30.67 -2.66 21.83
C ILE A 8 30.35 -3.59 23.01
N VAL A 9 29.26 -4.36 22.99
CA VAL A 9 28.94 -5.25 24.13
C VAL A 9 29.71 -6.58 24.06
N VAL A 10 29.96 -7.10 22.86
CA VAL A 10 30.78 -8.32 22.70
C VAL A 10 32.28 -8.03 22.84
N LEU A 11 32.74 -6.84 22.43
CA LEU A 11 34.12 -6.37 22.69
C LEU A 11 34.31 -5.82 24.12
N GLY A 12 33.25 -5.32 24.76
CA GLY A 12 33.28 -4.80 26.13
C GLY A 12 33.39 -5.91 27.17
N LEU A 13 32.70 -7.04 26.98
CA LEU A 13 32.88 -8.23 27.80
C LEU A 13 34.26 -8.89 27.61
N LEU A 14 34.92 -8.66 26.47
CA LEU A 14 36.31 -9.08 26.23
C LEU A 14 37.36 -8.15 26.85
N CYS A 15 37.01 -6.91 27.24
CA CYS A 15 37.98 -5.92 27.75
C CYS A 15 37.95 -5.75 29.28
N VAL A 16 36.86 -6.14 29.97
CA VAL A 16 36.74 -5.99 31.43
C VAL A 16 37.59 -7.00 32.22
N CYS A 17 38.08 -8.07 31.59
CA CYS A 17 38.98 -9.03 32.24
C CYS A 17 40.48 -8.67 32.14
N TRP A 18 40.87 -7.58 31.47
CA TRP A 18 42.29 -7.31 31.16
C TRP A 18 42.83 -5.95 31.62
N SER A 19 42.17 -5.28 32.57
CA SER A 19 42.73 -4.06 33.17
C SER A 19 42.36 -3.90 34.64
N SER A 20 43.09 -4.61 35.52
CA SER A 20 43.23 -4.19 36.92
C SER A 20 44.46 -4.82 37.55
N LYS A 21 45.61 -4.19 37.39
CA LYS A 21 46.68 -4.23 38.39
C LYS A 21 47.34 -2.87 38.50
N LYS A 22 47.34 -2.31 39.72
CA LYS A 22 48.45 -1.58 40.37
C LYS A 22 48.06 -1.18 41.81
N PRO A 23 49.01 -0.91 42.73
CA PRO A 23 49.90 -1.90 43.36
C PRO A 23 49.93 -1.75 44.91
N GLY A 24 50.28 -2.81 45.64
CA GLY A 24 50.85 -2.70 46.99
C GLY A 24 50.13 -3.45 48.12
N THR A 25 50.88 -4.41 48.71
CA THR A 25 50.81 -4.93 50.10
C THR A 25 49.51 -5.62 50.53
N LEU A 26 49.41 -6.90 50.92
CA LEU A 26 50.34 -7.95 51.39
C LEU A 26 49.73 -9.29 50.92
N VAL A 27 50.42 -10.09 50.10
CA VAL A 27 51.32 -11.19 50.51
C VAL A 27 50.67 -12.12 51.54
N ASN A 28 49.99 -13.16 51.03
CA ASN A 28 49.96 -14.55 51.49
C ASN A 28 48.60 -15.18 51.18
N MET A 29 48.40 -15.58 49.93
CA MET A 29 47.45 -16.64 49.52
C MET A 29 47.54 -16.90 48.00
N ALA A 30 48.74 -16.71 47.41
CA ALA A 30 48.94 -16.63 45.98
C ALA A 30 49.55 -17.91 45.37
N ASP A 31 49.24 -19.10 45.91
CA ASP A 31 49.87 -20.36 45.47
C ASP A 31 48.90 -21.50 45.17
N GLU A 32 47.65 -21.25 44.72
CA GLU A 32 46.79 -22.37 44.30
C GLU A 32 45.73 -22.11 43.22
N TRP A 33 45.80 -21.01 42.46
CA TRP A 33 44.89 -20.80 41.32
C TRP A 33 45.70 -20.40 40.08
N LEU A 34 46.33 -21.41 39.49
CA LEU A 34 46.85 -21.37 38.13
C LEU A 34 45.70 -21.08 37.15
N ASP A 35 45.89 -20.03 36.36
CA ASP A 35 45.52 -19.89 34.95
C ASP A 35 44.44 -20.84 34.39
N GLU A 36 43.20 -20.37 34.34
CA GLU A 36 42.33 -20.69 33.21
C GLU A 36 41.65 -19.40 32.74
N GLU A 37 42.11 -18.85 31.61
CA GLU A 37 41.32 -17.87 30.87
C GLU A 37 39.99 -18.53 30.48
N ILE A 38 38.92 -18.23 31.22
CA ILE A 38 37.57 -18.72 30.92
C ILE A 38 37.13 -18.08 29.59
N GLY A 39 37.41 -18.76 28.48
CA GLY A 39 36.96 -18.37 27.16
C GLY A 39 35.44 -18.55 27.01
N LEU A 40 34.82 -17.81 26.09
CA LEU A 40 33.38 -17.95 25.80
C LEU A 40 32.97 -19.39 25.46
N GLY A 41 33.91 -20.20 24.94
CA GLY A 41 33.75 -21.62 24.63
C GLY A 41 33.65 -22.57 25.82
N SER A 42 34.11 -22.15 27.01
CA SER A 42 34.07 -22.96 28.24
C SER A 42 32.87 -22.64 29.14
N LEU A 43 31.99 -21.73 28.72
CA LEU A 43 30.77 -21.41 29.46
C LEU A 43 29.78 -22.60 29.46
N PRO A 44 29.04 -22.81 30.57
CA PRO A 44 27.96 -23.78 30.61
C PRO A 44 26.86 -23.48 29.59
N ALA A 45 26.07 -24.51 29.25
CA ALA A 45 25.09 -24.44 28.16
C ALA A 45 24.03 -23.33 28.34
N ILE A 46 23.54 -23.10 29.57
CA ILE A 46 22.47 -22.12 29.84
C ILE A 46 22.94 -20.67 29.64
N PRO A 47 24.04 -20.19 30.26
CA PRO A 47 24.59 -18.86 29.98
C PRO A 47 24.94 -18.66 28.50
N LEU A 48 25.51 -19.66 27.85
CA LEU A 48 25.89 -19.58 26.45
C LEU A 48 24.66 -19.50 25.53
N ALA A 49 23.61 -20.26 25.80
CA ALA A 49 22.34 -20.16 25.08
C ALA A 49 21.69 -18.78 25.23
N ASN A 50 21.75 -18.19 26.42
CA ASN A 50 21.26 -16.83 26.67
C ASN A 50 22.08 -15.78 25.90
N ILE A 51 23.40 -15.91 25.81
CA ILE A 51 24.22 -14.98 25.03
C ILE A 51 23.91 -15.10 23.54
N LEU A 52 23.85 -16.33 23.03
CA LEU A 52 23.58 -16.61 21.62
C LEU A 52 22.17 -16.18 21.20
N SER A 53 21.19 -16.16 22.12
CA SER A 53 19.81 -15.74 21.81
C SER A 53 19.66 -14.25 21.47
N TYR A 54 20.60 -13.40 21.92
CA TYR A 54 20.64 -11.98 21.57
C TYR A 54 21.23 -11.70 20.17
N LEU A 55 21.85 -12.69 19.54
CA LEU A 55 22.45 -12.53 18.22
C LEU A 55 21.36 -12.52 17.14
N ASN A 56 21.58 -11.73 16.09
CA ASN A 56 20.77 -11.85 14.88
C ASN A 56 21.14 -13.14 14.12
N GLN A 57 20.30 -13.49 13.13
CA GLN A 57 20.43 -14.72 12.36
C GLN A 57 21.82 -14.92 11.74
N LYS A 58 22.40 -13.85 11.15
CA LYS A 58 23.69 -13.92 10.46
C LYS A 58 24.84 -14.16 11.44
N ASP A 59 24.83 -13.45 12.56
CA ASP A 59 25.88 -13.54 13.57
C ASP A 59 25.79 -14.87 14.32
N LEU A 60 24.58 -15.35 14.61
CA LEU A 60 24.39 -16.67 15.21
C LEU A 60 24.89 -17.79 14.29
N SER A 61 24.55 -17.75 12.99
CA SER A 61 25.06 -18.74 12.04
C SER A 61 26.60 -18.76 11.99
N ARG A 62 27.24 -17.59 12.06
CA ARG A 62 28.70 -17.48 12.12
C ARG A 62 29.26 -18.05 13.42
N CYS A 63 28.65 -17.77 14.57
CA CYS A 63 29.06 -18.32 15.86
C CYS A 63 28.97 -19.86 15.88
N CYS A 64 27.92 -20.44 15.29
CA CYS A 64 27.78 -21.88 15.15
C CYS A 64 28.90 -22.54 14.30
N CYS A 65 29.63 -21.78 13.48
CA CYS A 65 30.77 -22.28 12.72
C CYS A 65 32.09 -22.29 13.51
N ILE A 66 32.14 -21.66 14.69
CA ILE A 66 33.39 -21.46 15.45
C ILE A 66 33.75 -22.68 16.29
N SER A 67 32.77 -23.37 16.88
CA SER A 67 33.02 -24.56 17.72
C SER A 67 31.84 -25.53 17.69
N ARG A 68 32.10 -26.81 17.98
CA ARG A 68 31.03 -27.83 18.11
C ARG A 68 30.04 -27.49 19.21
N ASN A 69 30.55 -27.03 20.37
CA ASN A 69 29.73 -26.60 21.51
C ASN A 69 28.77 -25.46 21.11
N PHE A 70 29.27 -24.45 20.37
CA PHE A 70 28.44 -23.35 19.87
C PHE A 70 27.43 -23.81 18.82
N SER A 71 27.81 -24.78 17.98
CA SER A 71 26.89 -25.37 17.00
C SER A 71 25.74 -26.12 17.67
N GLU A 72 26.00 -26.96 18.67
CA GLU A 72 24.97 -27.75 19.35
C GLU A 72 23.99 -26.86 20.12
N ILE A 73 24.51 -25.93 20.92
CA ILE A 73 23.69 -25.00 21.70
C ILE A 73 22.98 -24.01 20.77
N GLY A 74 23.71 -23.45 19.80
CA GLY A 74 23.17 -22.49 18.85
C GLY A 74 22.11 -23.08 17.93
N SER A 75 22.08 -24.39 17.70
CA SER A 75 21.04 -25.05 16.89
C SER A 75 19.75 -25.30 17.66
N SER A 76 19.85 -25.49 18.97
CA SER A 76 18.73 -25.81 19.85
C SER A 76 18.02 -24.58 20.44
N ILE A 77 18.48 -23.36 20.14
CA ILE A 77 17.84 -22.14 20.67
C ILE A 77 16.43 -21.91 20.09
N SER A 78 15.55 -21.36 20.93
CA SER A 78 14.18 -21.00 20.56
C SER A 78 14.10 -19.85 19.54
N SER A 79 15.16 -19.05 19.38
CA SER A 79 15.18 -17.93 18.41
C SER A 79 14.93 -18.39 16.97
N TRP A 80 15.36 -19.60 16.58
CA TRP A 80 15.06 -20.15 15.25
C TRP A 80 13.56 -20.33 15.01
N LYS A 81 12.82 -20.79 16.04
CA LYS A 81 11.36 -20.89 16.01
C LYS A 81 10.75 -19.50 15.87
N ILE A 82 11.18 -18.54 16.71
CA ILE A 82 10.69 -17.16 16.67
C ILE A 82 10.92 -16.54 15.29
N TRP A 83 12.08 -16.76 14.66
CA TRP A 83 12.35 -16.24 13.32
C TRP A 83 11.54 -16.94 12.23
N CYS A 84 11.29 -18.25 12.35
CA CYS A 84 10.37 -18.95 11.45
C CYS A 84 8.94 -18.40 11.56
N GLU A 85 8.47 -18.10 12.77
CA GLU A 85 7.14 -17.50 13.00
C GLU A 85 7.08 -16.05 12.50
N THR A 86 8.06 -15.24 12.87
CA THR A 86 8.02 -13.78 12.62
C THR A 86 8.42 -13.40 11.21
N VAL A 87 9.45 -14.03 10.64
CA VAL A 87 9.95 -13.72 9.29
C VAL A 87 9.18 -14.51 8.24
N TRP A 88 9.05 -15.83 8.43
CA TRP A 88 8.47 -16.73 7.42
C TRP A 88 6.98 -17.00 7.60
N LEU A 89 6.35 -16.48 8.67
CA LEU A 89 4.91 -16.61 8.95
C LEU A 89 4.40 -18.05 8.94
N LEU A 90 5.24 -18.98 9.41
CA LEU A 90 4.85 -20.39 9.52
C LEU A 90 3.91 -20.56 10.72
N ASP A 91 2.82 -21.30 10.52
CA ASP A 91 1.98 -21.78 11.62
C ASP A 91 2.67 -22.99 12.25
N VAL A 92 3.01 -22.87 13.54
CA VAL A 92 3.85 -23.79 14.30
C VAL A 92 3.03 -24.68 15.24
N SER A 93 1.73 -24.81 14.99
CA SER A 93 0.84 -25.65 15.80
C SER A 93 1.27 -27.13 15.83
N ASP A 94 2.06 -27.60 14.86
CA ASP A 94 2.75 -28.89 14.93
C ASP A 94 4.21 -28.78 14.43
N PRO A 95 5.22 -29.22 15.20
CA PRO A 95 6.56 -29.41 14.65
C PRO A 95 6.49 -30.44 13.52
N LEU A 96 7.02 -30.09 12.34
CA LEU A 96 7.22 -31.06 11.27
C LEU A 96 7.94 -32.29 11.85
N PRO A 97 7.36 -33.51 11.77
CA PRO A 97 7.97 -34.69 12.36
C PRO A 97 9.38 -34.85 11.78
N ASN A 98 10.38 -34.81 12.67
CA ASN A 98 11.81 -35.00 12.39
C ASN A 98 12.60 -33.82 11.77
N LYS A 99 12.23 -32.55 11.99
CA LYS A 99 13.09 -31.41 11.60
C LYS A 99 13.32 -30.40 12.73
N GLU A 100 14.58 -29.99 12.92
CA GLU A 100 14.93 -28.89 13.82
C GLU A 100 14.52 -27.53 13.22
N TRP A 101 14.14 -26.56 14.08
CA TRP A 101 13.76 -25.21 13.64
C TRP A 101 14.85 -24.50 12.83
N LYS A 102 16.11 -24.77 13.15
CA LYS A 102 17.26 -24.28 12.38
C LYS A 102 17.24 -24.79 10.94
N ASP A 103 16.98 -26.07 10.71
CA ASP A 103 16.92 -26.65 9.37
C ASP A 103 15.75 -26.09 8.57
N VAL A 104 14.60 -25.91 9.22
CA VAL A 104 13.43 -25.25 8.62
C VAL A 104 13.80 -23.83 8.22
N TYR A 105 14.42 -23.06 9.12
CA TYR A 105 14.84 -21.69 8.84
C TYR A 105 15.86 -21.63 7.68
N ILE A 106 16.87 -22.50 7.68
CA ILE A 106 17.88 -22.56 6.61
C ILE A 106 17.22 -22.90 5.27
N SER A 107 16.29 -23.85 5.25
CA SER A 107 15.53 -24.20 4.05
C SER A 107 14.73 -23.01 3.52
N GLN A 108 14.00 -22.30 4.39
CA GLN A 108 13.26 -21.09 3.98
C GLN A 108 14.19 -19.96 3.56
N ASN A 109 15.30 -19.75 4.26
CA ASN A 109 16.29 -18.75 3.90
C ASN A 109 16.97 -19.04 2.56
N LYS A 110 17.16 -20.30 2.18
CA LYS A 110 17.59 -20.65 0.80
C LYS A 110 16.56 -20.23 -0.24
N LYS A 111 15.27 -20.39 0.06
CA LYS A 111 14.17 -20.08 -0.88
C LYS A 111 13.82 -18.58 -0.93
N TRP A 112 13.89 -17.88 0.19
CA TRP A 112 13.35 -16.52 0.36
C TRP A 112 14.34 -15.53 0.95
N GLY A 113 15.54 -15.96 1.37
CA GLY A 113 16.53 -15.12 2.04
C GLY A 113 16.98 -13.91 1.22
N LYS A 114 16.93 -14.00 -0.11
CA LYS A 114 17.14 -12.87 -1.03
C LYS A 114 16.16 -11.71 -0.77
N TYR A 115 14.96 -12.01 -0.30
CA TYR A 115 13.84 -11.08 -0.09
C TYR A 115 13.58 -10.76 1.38
N ILE A 116 14.47 -11.17 2.30
CA ILE A 116 14.21 -11.13 3.75
C ILE A 116 13.80 -9.75 4.27
N CYS A 117 14.25 -8.66 3.63
CA CYS A 117 13.92 -7.29 4.05
C CYS A 117 12.46 -6.88 3.80
N CYS A 118 11.76 -7.51 2.85
CA CYS A 118 10.41 -7.14 2.44
C CYS A 118 9.42 -8.32 2.48
N TYR A 119 9.92 -9.57 2.54
CA TYR A 119 9.11 -10.79 2.45
C TYR A 119 7.93 -10.80 3.42
N THR A 120 8.18 -10.52 4.70
CA THR A 120 7.13 -10.58 5.72
C THR A 120 6.01 -9.60 5.44
N ALA A 121 6.34 -8.37 5.07
CA ALA A 121 5.36 -7.33 4.77
C ALA A 121 4.52 -7.71 3.55
N ILE A 122 5.18 -8.11 2.46
CA ILE A 122 4.52 -8.49 1.21
C ILE A 122 3.68 -9.76 1.38
N LYS A 123 4.17 -10.77 2.12
CA LYS A 123 3.43 -12.00 2.35
C LYS A 123 2.19 -11.77 3.21
N LYS A 124 2.27 -10.91 4.24
CA LYS A 124 1.09 -10.49 5.00
C LYS A 124 0.06 -9.77 4.12
N ALA A 125 0.52 -8.84 3.29
CA ALA A 125 -0.35 -8.10 2.37
C ALA A 125 -1.08 -9.05 1.42
N TRP A 126 -0.37 -10.01 0.80
CA TRP A 126 -1.00 -11.00 -0.07
C TRP A 126 -1.99 -11.90 0.68
N ASN A 127 -1.65 -12.39 1.88
CA ASN A 127 -2.59 -13.19 2.67
C ASN A 127 -3.89 -12.41 2.95
N GLN A 128 -3.80 -11.13 3.33
CA GLN A 128 -4.97 -10.27 3.54
C GLN A 128 -5.79 -10.08 2.25
N ILE A 129 -5.12 -9.85 1.11
CA ILE A 129 -5.76 -9.71 -0.19
C ILE A 129 -6.49 -11.01 -0.58
N GLU A 130 -5.84 -12.17 -0.42
CA GLU A 130 -6.43 -13.48 -0.71
C GLU A 130 -7.64 -13.75 0.16
N GLU A 131 -7.53 -13.56 1.47
CA GLU A 131 -8.63 -13.74 2.43
C GLU A 131 -9.82 -12.82 2.09
N PHE A 132 -9.56 -11.54 1.84
CA PHE A 132 -10.60 -10.57 1.51
C PHE A 132 -11.28 -10.89 0.17
N THR A 133 -10.51 -11.12 -0.89
CA THR A 133 -11.06 -11.37 -2.23
C THR A 133 -11.79 -12.70 -2.29
N LYS A 134 -11.30 -13.75 -1.62
CA LYS A 134 -11.99 -15.03 -1.52
C LYS A 134 -13.37 -14.91 -0.86
N ALA A 135 -13.49 -14.07 0.17
CA ALA A 135 -14.75 -13.86 0.88
C ALA A 135 -15.72 -12.94 0.11
N ASN A 136 -15.21 -11.86 -0.48
CA ASN A 136 -16.05 -10.76 -0.97
C ASN A 136 -16.15 -10.67 -2.50
N CYS A 137 -15.10 -11.07 -3.23
CA CYS A 137 -14.91 -10.85 -4.67
C CYS A 137 -14.35 -12.12 -5.35
N PRO A 138 -15.15 -13.21 -5.46
CA PRO A 138 -14.65 -14.53 -5.87
C PRO A 138 -14.05 -14.56 -7.29
N ASP A 139 -14.54 -13.73 -8.21
CA ASP A 139 -14.01 -13.64 -9.57
C ASP A 139 -12.61 -12.99 -9.61
N ILE A 140 -12.37 -12.00 -8.74
CA ILE A 140 -11.03 -11.42 -8.54
C ILE A 140 -10.10 -12.48 -7.96
N TYR A 141 -10.53 -13.20 -6.93
CA TYR A 141 -9.73 -14.28 -6.33
C TYR A 141 -9.39 -15.37 -7.35
N ALA A 142 -10.36 -15.82 -8.14
CA ALA A 142 -10.16 -16.85 -9.17
C ALA A 142 -9.23 -16.41 -10.32
N SER A 143 -9.03 -15.10 -10.49
CA SER A 143 -8.16 -14.52 -11.51
C SER A 143 -6.74 -14.23 -11.05
N LEU A 144 -6.42 -14.40 -9.76
CA LEU A 144 -5.05 -14.31 -9.26
C LEU A 144 -4.18 -15.43 -9.85
N ASN A 145 -2.99 -15.06 -10.32
CA ASN A 145 -2.04 -16.03 -10.84
C ASN A 145 -1.20 -16.61 -9.69
N PRO A 146 -0.80 -17.89 -9.78
CA PRO A 146 0.18 -18.45 -8.86
C PRO A 146 1.53 -17.71 -8.99
N GLY A 147 2.33 -17.74 -7.94
CA GLY A 147 3.67 -17.15 -7.94
C GLY A 147 4.65 -17.83 -8.89
N LEU A 148 5.66 -17.09 -9.33
CA LEU A 148 6.74 -17.57 -10.20
C LEU A 148 7.87 -18.26 -9.43
N SER A 149 8.55 -19.22 -10.08
CA SER A 149 9.87 -19.68 -9.67
C SER A 149 10.96 -18.64 -9.93
N ASP A 150 12.12 -18.77 -9.28
CA ASP A 150 13.27 -17.89 -9.55
C ASP A 150 13.76 -18.04 -10.99
N GLU A 151 13.73 -19.26 -11.55
CA GLU A 151 14.12 -19.53 -12.92
C GLU A 151 13.19 -18.86 -13.94
N GLU A 152 11.87 -18.88 -13.70
CA GLU A 152 10.90 -18.19 -14.56
C GLU A 152 11.07 -16.68 -14.48
N LEU A 153 11.22 -16.12 -13.28
CA LEU A 153 11.44 -14.70 -13.06
C LEU A 153 12.72 -14.22 -13.76
N ASP A 154 13.81 -14.95 -13.62
CA ASP A 154 15.08 -14.64 -14.29
C ASP A 154 14.97 -14.74 -15.81
N ARG A 155 14.21 -15.72 -16.35
CA ARG A 155 13.99 -15.85 -17.79
C ARG A 155 13.19 -14.67 -18.34
N ILE A 156 12.11 -14.27 -17.68
CA ILE A 156 11.25 -13.16 -18.13
C ILE A 156 12.03 -11.84 -18.08
N THR A 157 12.70 -11.57 -16.96
CA THR A 157 13.47 -10.33 -16.78
C THR A 157 14.62 -10.22 -17.78
N LYS A 158 15.41 -11.29 -18.00
CA LYS A 158 16.49 -11.29 -19.00
C LYS A 158 16.00 -11.06 -20.43
N ARG A 159 14.77 -11.52 -20.74
CA ARG A 159 14.19 -11.38 -22.08
C ARG A 159 13.74 -9.96 -22.40
N HIS A 160 13.20 -9.24 -21.41
CA HIS A 160 12.45 -8.01 -21.65
C HIS A 160 13.07 -6.76 -21.03
N LEU A 161 13.96 -6.87 -20.04
CA LEU A 161 14.46 -5.71 -19.29
C LEU A 161 15.84 -5.20 -19.73
N GLU A 162 16.43 -5.75 -20.79
CA GLU A 162 17.67 -5.21 -21.42
C GLU A 162 18.84 -4.94 -20.44
N GLY A 163 18.93 -5.69 -19.34
CA GLY A 163 19.96 -5.51 -18.31
C GLY A 163 19.53 -4.68 -17.10
N LEU A 164 18.33 -4.09 -17.12
CA LEU A 164 17.70 -3.48 -15.95
C LEU A 164 17.27 -4.55 -14.94
N THR A 165 17.31 -4.17 -13.66
CA THR A 165 16.94 -5.05 -12.55
C THR A 165 15.62 -4.60 -11.93
N LEU A 166 14.70 -5.55 -11.71
CA LEU A 166 13.51 -5.28 -10.91
C LEU A 166 13.88 -5.03 -9.43
N PRO A 167 13.17 -4.12 -8.74
CA PRO A 167 13.25 -4.01 -7.29
C PRO A 167 13.00 -5.34 -6.57
N LEU A 168 13.68 -5.58 -5.45
CA LEU A 168 13.59 -6.85 -4.73
C LEU A 168 12.18 -7.13 -4.18
N ASP A 169 11.46 -6.10 -3.78
CA ASP A 169 10.08 -6.18 -3.32
C ASP A 169 9.11 -6.57 -4.45
N VAL A 170 9.28 -5.99 -5.63
CA VAL A 170 8.53 -6.39 -6.84
C VAL A 170 8.78 -7.86 -7.17
N GLN A 171 10.05 -8.28 -7.19
CA GLN A 171 10.41 -9.68 -7.41
C GLN A 171 9.80 -10.62 -6.36
N CYS A 172 9.85 -10.22 -5.09
CA CYS A 172 9.27 -10.98 -3.98
C CYS A 172 7.76 -11.16 -4.18
N SER A 173 7.06 -10.09 -4.55
CA SER A 173 5.62 -10.12 -4.82
C SER A 173 5.29 -11.07 -5.96
N TYR A 174 5.97 -10.98 -7.10
CA TYR A 174 5.74 -11.86 -8.26
C TYR A 174 6.03 -13.34 -7.97
N ARG A 175 6.96 -13.65 -7.05
CA ARG A 175 7.19 -15.03 -6.56
C ARG A 175 6.09 -15.54 -5.62
N ILE A 176 5.35 -14.65 -4.97
CA ILE A 176 4.20 -15.03 -4.14
C ILE A 176 2.95 -15.15 -5.02
N HIS A 177 2.66 -14.13 -5.83
CA HIS A 177 1.59 -14.12 -6.84
C HIS A 177 2.02 -13.38 -8.11
N ASN A 178 1.81 -14.01 -9.27
CA ASN A 178 2.19 -13.42 -10.56
C ASN A 178 1.14 -12.42 -11.10
N GLY A 179 0.75 -11.43 -10.29
CA GLY A 179 -0.33 -10.50 -10.63
C GLY A 179 -1.68 -11.21 -10.84
N GLN A 180 -2.50 -10.62 -11.70
CA GLN A 180 -3.83 -11.09 -12.05
C GLN A 180 -3.90 -11.37 -13.55
N ARG A 181 -4.68 -12.37 -13.98
CA ARG A 181 -5.08 -12.46 -15.38
C ARG A 181 -5.82 -11.18 -15.77
N LEU A 182 -5.56 -10.67 -16.97
CA LEU A 182 -6.20 -9.46 -17.49
C LEU A 182 -7.69 -9.69 -17.80
N VAL A 183 -8.51 -9.65 -16.76
CA VAL A 183 -9.96 -9.78 -16.79
C VAL A 183 -10.59 -8.72 -15.89
N SER A 184 -11.85 -8.37 -16.15
CA SER A 184 -12.64 -7.49 -15.27
C SER A 184 -13.53 -8.34 -14.35
N PRO A 185 -13.69 -8.00 -13.06
CA PRO A 185 -13.09 -6.86 -12.36
C PRO A 185 -11.61 -7.05 -11.99
N GLY A 186 -10.88 -5.93 -11.99
CA GLY A 186 -9.47 -5.86 -11.65
C GLY A 186 -9.21 -5.83 -10.14
N LEU A 187 -8.07 -6.41 -9.73
CA LEU A 187 -7.66 -6.54 -8.34
C LEU A 187 -7.43 -5.20 -7.63
N ILE A 188 -6.92 -4.19 -8.32
CA ILE A 188 -6.51 -2.92 -7.71
C ILE A 188 -7.70 -2.01 -7.44
N GLY A 189 -8.81 -2.25 -8.14
CA GLY A 189 -10.11 -1.64 -7.87
C GLY A 189 -10.78 -1.09 -9.12
N SER A 190 -12.07 -0.83 -8.96
CA SER A 190 -12.97 -0.29 -9.97
C SER A 190 -13.42 1.13 -9.60
N MET A 191 -13.80 1.87 -10.64
CA MET A 191 -14.53 3.13 -10.54
C MET A 191 -15.53 3.22 -11.69
N ALA A 192 -16.75 3.69 -11.40
CA ALA A 192 -17.81 3.79 -12.39
C ALA A 192 -18.59 5.09 -12.23
N ILE A 193 -18.69 5.84 -13.32
CA ILE A 193 -19.59 6.98 -13.50
C ILE A 193 -20.32 6.83 -14.85
N SER A 194 -21.30 7.68 -15.14
CA SER A 194 -22.23 7.51 -16.27
C SER A 194 -21.60 7.25 -17.64
N ASN A 195 -20.41 7.77 -17.91
CA ASN A 195 -19.71 7.68 -19.19
C ASN A 195 -18.28 7.15 -19.07
N HIS A 196 -17.89 6.64 -17.90
CA HIS A 196 -16.53 6.18 -17.66
C HIS A 196 -16.52 5.02 -16.67
N TYR A 197 -15.91 3.93 -17.08
CA TYR A 197 -15.69 2.75 -16.24
C TYR A 197 -14.20 2.42 -16.26
N GLN A 198 -13.64 2.26 -15.08
CA GLN A 198 -12.26 1.86 -14.86
C GLN A 198 -12.27 0.61 -13.98
N SER A 199 -11.48 -0.39 -14.33
CA SER A 199 -11.23 -1.55 -13.48
C SER A 199 -9.77 -1.98 -13.65
N GLU A 200 -8.97 -1.72 -12.62
CA GLU A 200 -7.52 -1.79 -12.68
C GLU A 200 -7.01 -3.16 -12.19
N SER A 201 -6.28 -3.87 -13.04
CA SER A 201 -5.65 -5.15 -12.72
C SER A 201 -4.16 -4.97 -12.43
N LEU A 202 -3.64 -5.72 -11.45
CA LEU A 202 -2.20 -5.87 -11.27
C LEU A 202 -1.66 -6.77 -12.38
N LEU A 203 -0.73 -6.28 -13.19
CA LEU A 203 -0.24 -7.03 -14.33
C LEU A 203 0.62 -8.22 -13.91
N ASP A 204 0.51 -9.33 -14.65
CA ASP A 204 1.51 -10.38 -14.60
C ASP A 204 2.86 -9.88 -15.14
N LEU A 205 3.95 -10.52 -14.70
CA LEU A 205 5.28 -10.03 -14.99
C LEU A 205 5.62 -10.02 -16.49
N SER A 206 5.10 -10.98 -17.26
CA SER A 206 5.39 -11.07 -18.70
C SER A 206 4.77 -9.89 -19.45
N VAL A 207 3.52 -9.55 -19.13
CA VAL A 207 2.83 -8.41 -19.73
C VAL A 207 3.45 -7.10 -19.26
N ALA A 208 3.73 -6.96 -17.96
CA ALA A 208 4.35 -5.77 -17.41
C ALA A 208 5.69 -5.46 -18.10
N THR A 209 6.58 -6.46 -18.18
CA THR A 209 7.93 -6.31 -18.77
C THR A 209 7.91 -6.10 -20.28
N SER A 210 6.93 -6.65 -20.99
CA SER A 210 6.71 -6.33 -22.41
C SER A 210 6.28 -4.87 -22.63
N GLY A 211 5.72 -4.21 -21.61
CA GLY A 211 5.30 -2.82 -21.63
C GLY A 211 6.34 -1.82 -21.11
N LEU A 212 7.62 -2.22 -20.99
CA LEU A 212 8.70 -1.31 -20.58
C LEU A 212 8.75 -0.08 -21.49
N GLN A 213 8.81 1.10 -20.89
CA GLN A 213 8.75 2.37 -21.61
C GLN A 213 10.15 2.90 -21.93
N HIS A 214 10.32 3.36 -23.18
CA HIS A 214 11.52 4.04 -23.69
C HIS A 214 11.21 5.41 -24.30
N ARG A 215 10.04 5.96 -23.97
CA ARG A 215 9.63 7.30 -24.42
C ARG A 215 9.98 8.31 -23.35
N GLU A 216 10.23 9.53 -23.81
CA GLU A 216 10.52 10.67 -22.96
C GLU A 216 9.44 10.85 -21.89
N GLY A 217 9.88 11.10 -20.67
CA GLY A 217 9.06 11.27 -19.49
C GLY A 217 8.70 9.98 -18.75
N LEU A 218 8.91 8.81 -19.36
CA LEU A 218 8.67 7.48 -18.78
C LEU A 218 9.85 6.53 -19.03
N GLN A 219 11.06 7.03 -19.24
CA GLN A 219 12.20 6.17 -19.56
C GLN A 219 12.44 5.14 -18.44
N ASN A 220 12.64 3.87 -18.82
CA ASN A 220 12.84 2.73 -17.91
C ASN A 220 11.73 2.57 -16.84
N CYS A 221 10.51 3.04 -17.15
CA CYS A 221 9.34 2.84 -16.31
C CYS A 221 8.56 1.61 -16.78
N LEU A 222 8.21 0.74 -15.84
CA LEU A 222 7.46 -0.48 -16.08
C LEU A 222 5.99 -0.23 -15.77
N LEU A 223 5.09 -0.65 -16.66
CA LEU A 223 3.65 -0.62 -16.36
C LEU A 223 3.34 -1.70 -15.30
N LEU A 224 2.89 -1.28 -14.12
CA LEU A 224 2.63 -2.15 -12.99
C LEU A 224 1.19 -2.66 -12.99
N SER A 225 0.26 -1.79 -13.33
CA SER A 225 -1.18 -2.06 -13.35
C SER A 225 -1.81 -1.49 -14.60
N LEU A 226 -2.98 -1.99 -14.99
CA LEU A 226 -3.67 -1.55 -16.20
C LEU A 226 -5.18 -1.69 -16.06
N CYS A 227 -5.90 -0.68 -16.54
CA CYS A 227 -7.31 -0.80 -16.87
C CYS A 227 -7.46 -1.15 -18.36
N ILE A 228 -8.00 -2.33 -18.66
CA ILE A 228 -8.16 -2.80 -20.06
C ILE A 228 -9.14 -1.96 -20.88
N TYR A 229 -10.08 -1.27 -20.22
CA TYR A 229 -11.09 -0.45 -20.91
C TYR A 229 -10.55 0.91 -21.33
N THR A 230 -9.61 1.45 -20.57
CA THR A 230 -9.08 2.80 -20.80
C THR A 230 -7.66 2.80 -21.34
N GLY A 231 -6.92 1.69 -21.20
CA GLY A 231 -5.52 1.59 -21.59
C GLY A 231 -4.55 2.28 -20.63
N ASN A 232 -5.06 2.81 -19.51
CA ASN A 232 -4.29 3.59 -18.55
C ASN A 232 -3.96 2.77 -17.29
N GLY A 233 -2.87 3.14 -16.62
CA GLY A 233 -2.40 2.41 -15.45
C GLY A 233 -1.24 3.09 -14.72
N GLN A 234 -0.78 2.46 -13.63
CA GLN A 234 0.33 2.95 -12.83
C GLN A 234 1.65 2.39 -13.34
N PHE A 235 2.69 3.20 -13.22
CA PHE A 235 4.05 2.83 -13.55
C PHE A 235 4.90 2.71 -12.29
N ILE A 236 5.94 1.88 -12.37
CA ILE A 236 7.04 1.85 -11.40
C ILE A 236 8.35 2.20 -12.11
N ALA A 237 9.12 3.12 -11.54
CA ALA A 237 10.41 3.49 -12.10
C ALA A 237 11.48 2.44 -11.74
N LEU A 238 12.20 1.90 -12.73
CA LEU A 238 13.29 0.95 -12.47
C LEU A 238 14.63 1.63 -12.21
N THR A 239 14.79 2.88 -12.67
CA THR A 239 16.04 3.65 -12.58
C THR A 239 15.77 5.08 -12.14
N ASP A 240 16.83 5.86 -11.89
CA ASP A 240 16.73 7.29 -11.58
C ASP A 240 16.82 8.19 -12.82
N GLU A 241 16.71 7.58 -14.01
CA GLU A 241 16.67 8.30 -15.28
C GLU A 241 15.52 9.29 -15.31
N GLU A 242 15.72 10.43 -16.00
CA GLU A 242 14.77 11.54 -16.03
C GLU A 242 14.35 12.06 -14.63
N GLY A 243 15.20 11.88 -13.61
CA GLY A 243 14.96 12.38 -12.25
C GLY A 243 13.93 11.57 -11.46
N HIS A 244 13.62 10.36 -11.92
CA HIS A 244 12.82 9.39 -11.17
C HIS A 244 13.53 8.91 -9.91
N THR A 245 12.74 8.37 -8.97
CA THR A 245 13.25 7.65 -7.81
C THR A 245 13.04 6.16 -8.05
N PRO A 246 14.09 5.32 -8.09
CA PRO A 246 13.93 3.90 -8.33
C PRO A 246 12.97 3.25 -7.32
N GLY A 247 12.01 2.47 -7.81
CA GLY A 247 10.99 1.80 -7.01
C GLY A 247 9.74 2.64 -6.74
N GLU A 248 9.73 3.94 -7.07
CA GLU A 248 8.53 4.77 -6.89
C GLU A 248 7.42 4.36 -7.85
N ILE A 249 6.18 4.40 -7.37
CA ILE A 249 4.97 4.07 -8.14
C ILE A 249 4.16 5.33 -8.34
N PHE A 250 3.68 5.55 -9.56
CA PHE A 250 2.98 6.78 -9.93
C PHE A 250 2.02 6.58 -11.11
N TRP A 251 1.04 7.49 -11.20
CA TRP A 251 0.24 7.68 -12.41
C TRP A 251 0.88 8.73 -13.31
N PRO A 252 0.99 8.48 -14.63
CA PRO A 252 1.48 9.47 -15.57
C PRO A 252 0.43 10.57 -15.77
N SER A 253 0.89 11.80 -15.93
CA SER A 253 0.04 12.95 -16.23
C SER A 253 0.70 13.76 -17.35
N PRO A 254 0.42 13.41 -18.63
CA PRO A 254 0.95 14.17 -19.75
C PRO A 254 0.40 15.60 -19.72
N ASP A 255 1.26 16.56 -20.02
CA ASP A 255 0.88 17.96 -20.20
C ASP A 255 -0.14 18.07 -21.34
N ARG A 256 -1.29 18.68 -21.06
CA ARG A 256 -2.41 18.83 -22.01
C ARG A 256 -2.51 20.24 -22.60
N SER A 257 -1.52 21.11 -22.39
CA SER A 257 -1.53 22.50 -22.88
C SER A 257 -1.35 22.65 -24.40
N ILE A 258 -0.80 21.65 -25.10
CA ILE A 258 -0.33 21.75 -26.51
C ILE A 258 -1.26 21.07 -27.54
N ILE A 259 -2.50 20.70 -27.21
CA ILE A 259 -3.43 20.09 -28.20
C ILE A 259 -4.08 21.14 -29.14
N THR A 260 -3.38 22.25 -29.45
CA THR A 260 -3.88 23.29 -30.37
C THR A 260 -2.83 23.65 -31.43
N ASP A 261 -3.11 23.22 -32.66
CA ASP A 261 -2.68 23.79 -33.96
C ASP A 261 -1.24 24.31 -34.12
N SER A 262 -0.21 23.53 -33.76
CA SER A 262 1.14 23.78 -34.28
C SER A 262 1.80 22.49 -34.75
N ASP A 263 2.30 22.50 -36.00
CA ASP A 263 2.98 21.40 -36.70
C ASP A 263 4.37 21.04 -36.08
N GLU A 264 4.71 21.58 -34.90
CA GLU A 264 5.93 21.26 -34.17
C GLU A 264 5.61 20.30 -33.03
N ILE A 265 6.12 19.06 -33.11
CA ILE A 265 6.00 18.06 -32.04
C ILE A 265 6.94 18.50 -30.90
N ALA A 266 6.48 19.42 -30.06
CA ALA A 266 7.12 19.64 -28.77
C ALA A 266 7.04 18.36 -27.94
N SER A 267 8.14 17.97 -27.30
CA SER A 267 8.19 16.87 -26.33
C SER A 267 7.12 17.09 -25.25
N VAL A 268 6.12 16.21 -25.18
CA VAL A 268 5.04 16.32 -24.18
C VAL A 268 5.66 16.11 -22.80
N LYS A 269 5.66 17.17 -21.99
CA LYS A 269 6.12 17.09 -20.59
C LYS A 269 5.29 16.05 -19.84
N MET A 270 5.96 15.16 -19.13
CA MET A 270 5.31 14.12 -18.32
C MET A 270 5.35 14.48 -16.84
N HIS A 271 4.27 15.08 -16.34
CA HIS A 271 4.05 15.21 -14.90
C HIS A 271 3.62 13.85 -14.34
N LYS A 272 3.56 13.73 -13.01
CA LYS A 272 3.10 12.49 -12.38
C LYS A 272 2.37 12.72 -11.07
N PHE A 273 1.37 11.88 -10.80
CA PHE A 273 0.76 11.74 -9.49
C PHE A 273 1.44 10.59 -8.75
N HIS A 274 2.13 10.89 -7.66
CA HIS A 274 2.87 9.92 -6.86
C HIS A 274 1.92 9.07 -6.02
N SER A 275 1.97 7.75 -6.21
CA SER A 275 1.16 6.78 -5.45
C SER A 275 1.92 6.27 -4.22
N ALA A 276 3.17 5.81 -4.39
CA ALA A 276 3.95 5.21 -3.30
C ALA A 276 5.46 5.24 -3.56
N CYS A 277 6.25 5.16 -2.49
CA CYS A 277 7.73 5.19 -2.56
C CYS A 277 8.36 3.84 -2.93
N SER A 278 7.65 2.73 -2.67
CA SER A 278 8.10 1.37 -2.96
C SER A 278 6.90 0.47 -3.26
N PHE A 279 7.15 -0.70 -3.87
CA PHE A 279 6.08 -1.68 -4.08
C PHE A 279 5.57 -2.24 -2.75
N THR A 280 6.47 -2.41 -1.78
CA THR A 280 6.10 -2.85 -0.43
C THR A 280 5.07 -1.91 0.19
N ASP A 281 5.34 -0.60 0.22
CA ASP A 281 4.42 0.38 0.83
C ASP A 281 3.06 0.39 0.10
N TRP A 282 3.09 0.35 -1.23
CA TRP A 282 1.91 0.37 -2.07
C TRP A 282 0.98 -0.82 -1.83
N ILE A 283 1.52 -2.04 -1.81
CA ILE A 283 0.72 -3.26 -1.64
C ILE A 283 0.26 -3.44 -0.19
N THR A 284 1.08 -3.05 0.80
CA THR A 284 0.71 -3.16 2.21
C THR A 284 -0.39 -2.17 2.57
N GLU A 285 -0.29 -0.92 2.11
CA GLU A 285 -1.35 0.08 2.34
C GLU A 285 -2.66 -0.37 1.69
N TYR A 286 -2.59 -0.92 0.47
CA TYR A 286 -3.77 -1.47 -0.20
C TYR A 286 -4.41 -2.62 0.59
N ALA A 287 -3.61 -3.60 1.01
CA ALA A 287 -4.08 -4.77 1.75
C ALA A 287 -4.65 -4.42 3.13
N GLU A 288 -4.00 -3.50 3.86
CA GLU A 288 -4.49 -3.01 5.15
C GLU A 288 -5.86 -2.35 5.00
N ARG A 289 -6.03 -1.47 4.01
CA ARG A 289 -7.32 -0.81 3.72
C ARG A 289 -8.41 -1.81 3.32
N LEU A 290 -8.09 -2.84 2.54
CA LEU A 290 -9.03 -3.93 2.26
C LEU A 290 -9.46 -4.65 3.54
N SER A 291 -8.51 -5.04 4.38
CA SER A 291 -8.78 -5.78 5.63
C SER A 291 -9.64 -4.99 6.62
N GLN A 292 -9.54 -3.65 6.59
CA GLN A 292 -10.35 -2.75 7.41
C GLN A 292 -11.73 -2.45 6.80
N ASN A 293 -12.10 -3.11 5.69
CA ASN A 293 -13.32 -2.84 4.92
C ASN A 293 -13.46 -1.38 4.50
N TYR A 294 -12.32 -0.73 4.23
CA TYR A 294 -12.29 0.67 3.83
C TYR A 294 -12.91 0.87 2.45
N TYR A 295 -12.65 -0.07 1.53
CA TYR A 295 -13.18 -0.03 0.18
C TYR A 295 -14.54 -0.72 0.09
N PRO A 296 -15.61 -0.02 -0.33
CA PRO A 296 -16.90 -0.66 -0.54
C PRO A 296 -16.84 -1.72 -1.64
N VAL A 297 -17.47 -2.87 -1.38
CA VAL A 297 -17.68 -3.93 -2.36
C VAL A 297 -19.08 -3.79 -2.94
N ILE A 298 -19.18 -3.50 -4.24
CA ILE A 298 -20.44 -3.33 -4.96
C ILE A 298 -20.45 -4.32 -6.11
N ASN A 299 -21.51 -5.12 -6.23
CA ASN A 299 -21.62 -6.16 -7.26
C ASN A 299 -20.39 -7.08 -7.34
N LYS A 300 -19.78 -7.40 -6.18
CA LYS A 300 -18.57 -8.23 -6.07
C LYS A 300 -17.30 -7.59 -6.67
N GLU A 301 -17.30 -6.28 -6.89
CA GLU A 301 -16.12 -5.49 -7.27
C GLU A 301 -15.69 -4.55 -6.14
N ILE A 302 -14.39 -4.26 -6.08
CA ILE A 302 -13.78 -3.37 -5.09
C ILE A 302 -13.82 -1.94 -5.62
N PHE A 303 -14.44 -0.99 -4.92
CA PHE A 303 -14.45 0.42 -5.34
C PHE A 303 -13.57 1.28 -4.41
N LYS A 304 -12.62 2.03 -4.98
CA LYS A 304 -11.62 2.81 -4.23
C LYS A 304 -12.14 4.16 -3.72
N PHE A 305 -13.25 4.17 -2.99
CA PHE A 305 -13.69 5.38 -2.29
C PHE A 305 -12.99 5.50 -0.94
N GLU A 306 -12.37 6.65 -0.72
CA GLU A 306 -11.71 7.07 0.50
C GLU A 306 -12.59 8.07 1.27
N TYR A 307 -12.44 8.11 2.59
CA TYR A 307 -13.17 8.99 3.52
C TYR A 307 -14.68 8.75 3.59
N ALA A 308 -15.13 8.00 4.59
CA ALA A 308 -16.54 7.96 4.94
C ALA A 308 -16.87 9.03 5.99
N ALA A 309 -17.79 9.94 5.66
CA ALA A 309 -18.46 10.78 6.66
C ALA A 309 -19.95 10.43 6.71
N SER A 310 -20.59 10.58 7.86
CA SER A 310 -22.02 10.33 8.02
C SER A 310 -22.70 11.43 8.82
N ALA A 311 -23.95 11.75 8.46
CA ALA A 311 -24.82 12.60 9.25
C ALA A 311 -26.24 12.06 9.23
N THR A 312 -26.91 12.09 10.38
CA THR A 312 -28.32 11.68 10.50
C THR A 312 -29.18 12.89 10.84
N THR A 313 -30.20 13.14 10.03
CA THR A 313 -31.18 14.21 10.25
C THR A 313 -32.59 13.63 10.14
N LYS A 314 -33.38 13.75 11.21
CA LYS A 314 -34.78 13.28 11.25
C LYS A 314 -34.97 11.83 10.74
N GLY A 315 -34.07 10.93 11.14
CA GLY A 315 -34.10 9.51 10.78
C GLY A 315 -33.55 9.17 9.39
N ILE A 316 -33.15 10.16 8.58
CA ILE A 316 -32.41 9.95 7.34
C ILE A 316 -30.92 10.04 7.63
N THR A 317 -30.17 8.99 7.33
CA THR A 317 -28.72 8.94 7.41
C THR A 317 -28.12 9.11 6.02
N VAL A 318 -27.25 10.10 5.85
CA VAL A 318 -26.47 10.32 4.63
C VAL A 318 -25.03 9.94 4.92
N LYS A 319 -24.47 9.00 4.15
CA LYS A 319 -23.05 8.64 4.15
C LYS A 319 -22.41 9.09 2.85
N THR A 320 -21.25 9.72 2.93
CA THR A 320 -20.50 10.23 1.78
C THR A 320 -19.14 9.55 1.71
N ALA A 321 -18.66 9.24 0.51
CA ALA A 321 -17.28 8.84 0.27
C ALA A 321 -16.76 9.43 -1.04
N THR A 322 -15.44 9.66 -1.14
CA THR A 322 -14.81 10.38 -2.26
C THR A 322 -13.65 9.59 -2.84
N ALA A 323 -13.36 9.70 -4.13
CA ALA A 323 -12.17 9.11 -4.73
C ALA A 323 -11.53 10.10 -5.68
N PHE A 324 -10.22 10.22 -5.62
CA PHE A 324 -9.45 10.91 -6.67
C PHE A 324 -9.28 9.98 -7.87
N LEU A 325 -9.41 10.52 -9.09
CA LEU A 325 -9.26 9.77 -10.33
C LEU A 325 -8.08 10.33 -11.14
N PRO A 326 -6.85 9.80 -10.94
CA PRO A 326 -5.65 10.32 -11.57
C PRO A 326 -5.71 10.31 -13.10
N GLU A 327 -6.33 9.27 -13.66
CA GLU A 327 -6.45 9.07 -15.11
C GLU A 327 -7.17 10.22 -15.84
N LEU A 328 -8.24 10.75 -15.25
CA LEU A 328 -8.98 11.88 -15.81
C LEU A 328 -8.41 13.24 -15.38
N SER A 329 -7.43 13.23 -14.48
CA SER A 329 -6.81 14.45 -13.94
C SER A 329 -5.58 14.86 -14.74
N SER A 330 -5.27 16.16 -14.69
CA SER A 330 -4.04 16.73 -15.24
C SER A 330 -3.40 17.67 -14.24
N VAL A 331 -2.07 17.58 -14.13
CA VAL A 331 -1.26 18.56 -13.39
C VAL A 331 -1.21 19.88 -14.17
N HIS A 332 -1.04 19.81 -15.49
CA HIS A 332 -1.00 20.98 -16.35
C HIS A 332 -1.81 20.78 -17.66
N PRO A 333 -2.74 21.69 -18.01
CA PRO A 333 -3.35 22.65 -17.10
C PRO A 333 -4.01 21.94 -15.91
N PRO A 334 -4.12 22.61 -14.74
CA PRO A 334 -4.59 21.95 -13.53
C PRO A 334 -6.07 21.59 -13.63
N LEU A 335 -6.36 20.29 -13.54
CA LEU A 335 -7.70 19.73 -13.51
C LEU A 335 -7.68 18.47 -12.66
N PHE A 336 -8.27 18.53 -11.47
CA PHE A 336 -8.31 17.42 -10.52
C PHE A 336 -9.71 16.84 -10.49
N PHE A 337 -9.84 15.62 -11.01
CA PHE A 337 -11.11 14.91 -11.14
C PHE A 337 -11.36 14.03 -9.91
N PHE A 338 -12.53 14.19 -9.32
CA PHE A 338 -12.95 13.40 -8.17
C PHE A 338 -14.32 12.77 -8.42
N THR A 339 -14.50 11.55 -7.94
CA THR A 339 -15.82 10.93 -7.83
C THR A 339 -16.26 10.94 -6.39
N TYR A 340 -17.56 10.90 -6.16
CA TYR A 340 -18.12 10.73 -4.83
C TYR A 340 -19.33 9.80 -4.86
N ARG A 341 -19.44 8.97 -3.83
CA ARG A 341 -20.54 8.05 -3.59
C ARG A 341 -21.34 8.53 -2.39
N ILE A 342 -22.65 8.60 -2.55
CA ILE A 342 -23.57 9.00 -1.47
C ILE A 342 -24.59 7.90 -1.26
N SER A 343 -24.73 7.47 -0.02
CA SER A 343 -25.74 6.51 0.46
C SER A 343 -26.71 7.24 1.37
N ILE A 344 -27.99 7.20 1.03
CA ILE A 344 -29.09 7.82 1.78
C ILE A 344 -29.95 6.67 2.31
N SER A 345 -30.02 6.51 3.63
CA SER A 345 -30.77 5.43 4.28
C SER A 345 -31.74 5.95 5.32
N MET A 346 -32.80 5.19 5.58
CA MET A 346 -33.71 5.40 6.72
C MET A 346 -33.73 4.12 7.55
N ASP A 347 -33.28 4.19 8.80
CA ASP A 347 -33.20 3.01 9.67
C ASP A 347 -34.61 2.50 10.05
N LYS A 348 -34.74 1.17 10.20
CA LYS A 348 -36.02 0.53 10.57
C LYS A 348 -36.49 0.92 11.97
N ASP A 349 -35.55 1.05 12.90
CA ASP A 349 -35.85 1.14 14.35
C ASP A 349 -35.98 2.59 14.87
N GLN A 350 -35.60 3.60 14.07
CA GLN A 350 -35.69 5.02 14.44
C GLN A 350 -37.07 5.65 14.10
N CYS A 351 -38.10 4.82 13.99
CA CYS A 351 -39.43 5.22 13.52
C CYS A 351 -40.30 5.85 14.61
N SER A 352 -40.01 7.11 14.93
CA SER A 352 -41.08 8.08 15.23
C SER A 352 -41.66 8.70 13.95
N VAL A 353 -41.00 8.50 12.80
CA VAL A 353 -41.40 8.99 11.48
C VAL A 353 -42.19 7.91 10.73
N SER A 354 -43.48 7.81 11.02
CA SER A 354 -44.46 6.99 10.26
C SER A 354 -44.58 7.40 8.78
N ASN A 355 -43.99 8.53 8.39
CA ASN A 355 -44.28 9.21 7.14
C ASN A 355 -43.15 9.03 6.12
N LYS A 356 -43.42 8.19 5.12
CA LYS A 356 -42.72 8.13 3.82
C LYS A 356 -42.40 9.54 3.32
N CYS A 357 -41.17 9.79 2.88
CA CYS A 357 -40.75 11.11 2.39
C CYS A 357 -39.92 10.99 1.10
N GLN A 358 -40.02 11.97 0.22
CA GLN A 358 -39.34 11.97 -1.08
C GLN A 358 -38.33 13.11 -1.17
N LEU A 359 -37.13 12.82 -1.68
CA LEU A 359 -36.13 13.84 -2.01
C LEU A 359 -36.62 14.68 -3.19
N THR A 360 -36.66 16.00 -3.01
CA THR A 360 -37.11 16.95 -4.04
C THR A 360 -35.95 17.70 -4.68
N THR A 361 -35.09 18.32 -3.88
CA THR A 361 -33.96 19.13 -4.38
C THR A 361 -32.68 18.87 -3.58
N ARG A 362 -31.56 19.27 -4.16
CA ARG A 362 -30.24 19.29 -3.53
C ARG A 362 -29.65 20.69 -3.60
N HIS A 363 -28.89 21.04 -2.57
CA HIS A 363 -28.09 22.25 -2.50
C HIS A 363 -26.68 21.87 -2.09
N TRP A 364 -25.69 22.33 -2.85
CA TRP A 364 -24.28 22.12 -2.59
C TRP A 364 -23.56 23.45 -2.49
N TYR A 365 -22.69 23.55 -1.48
CA TYR A 365 -21.67 24.57 -1.33
C TYR A 365 -20.34 23.89 -1.61
N ILE A 366 -19.68 24.32 -2.68
CA ILE A 366 -18.40 23.77 -3.14
C ILE A 366 -17.34 24.85 -2.92
N THR A 367 -16.29 24.52 -2.19
CA THR A 367 -15.15 25.42 -2.00
C THR A 367 -13.90 24.75 -2.55
N ASP A 368 -13.16 25.43 -3.42
CA ASP A 368 -11.89 24.89 -3.90
C ASP A 368 -10.74 25.12 -2.89
N GLY A 369 -9.51 24.80 -3.29
CA GLY A 369 -8.33 24.91 -2.43
C GLY A 369 -7.87 26.35 -2.18
N ASP A 370 -8.26 27.28 -3.05
CA ASP A 370 -7.92 28.70 -2.95
C ASP A 370 -9.01 29.50 -2.21
N GLY A 371 -10.16 28.85 -1.92
CA GLY A 371 -11.25 29.41 -1.15
C GLY A 371 -12.41 29.94 -2.00
N GLU A 372 -12.35 29.76 -3.32
CA GLU A 372 -13.44 30.16 -4.22
C GLU A 372 -14.66 29.28 -4.01
N LYS A 373 -15.84 29.92 -3.94
CA LYS A 373 -17.09 29.27 -3.58
C LYS A 373 -18.04 29.21 -4.76
N THR A 374 -18.54 28.02 -5.03
CA THR A 374 -19.57 27.75 -6.03
C THR A 374 -20.79 27.11 -5.37
N GLU A 375 -21.98 27.62 -5.68
CA GLU A 375 -23.23 27.05 -5.24
C GLU A 375 -23.91 26.30 -6.37
N VAL A 376 -24.36 25.08 -6.10
CA VAL A 376 -25.11 24.27 -7.06
C VAL A 376 -26.46 23.90 -6.46
N HIS A 377 -27.52 24.34 -7.11
CA HIS A 377 -28.89 23.97 -6.80
C HIS A 377 -29.48 23.12 -7.94
N GLY A 378 -30.22 22.07 -7.61
CA GLY A 378 -30.89 21.26 -8.62
C GLY A 378 -31.97 20.33 -8.09
N ALA A 379 -32.85 19.89 -8.99
CA ALA A 379 -33.88 18.90 -8.70
C ALA A 379 -33.28 17.49 -8.61
N GLY A 380 -33.77 16.72 -7.63
CA GLY A 380 -33.40 15.32 -7.43
C GLY A 380 -31.91 15.09 -7.18
N VAL A 381 -31.48 13.85 -7.39
CA VAL A 381 -30.09 13.39 -7.41
C VAL A 381 -29.91 12.49 -8.63
N VAL A 382 -28.90 12.75 -9.47
CA VAL A 382 -28.64 11.99 -10.73
C VAL A 382 -29.88 11.73 -11.60
N GLY A 383 -30.80 12.69 -11.66
CA GLY A 383 -32.06 12.59 -12.42
C GLY A 383 -33.20 11.83 -11.71
N GLN A 384 -33.00 11.41 -10.46
CA GLN A 384 -33.96 10.62 -9.67
C GLN A 384 -34.46 11.40 -8.45
N HIS A 385 -35.67 11.04 -7.99
CA HIS A 385 -36.31 11.59 -6.78
C HIS A 385 -36.61 10.44 -5.81
N PRO A 386 -35.58 9.90 -5.11
CA PRO A 386 -35.73 8.72 -4.28
C PRO A 386 -36.74 8.94 -3.16
N THR A 387 -37.56 7.92 -2.92
CA THR A 387 -38.53 7.92 -1.83
C THR A 387 -38.04 7.04 -0.70
N MET A 388 -37.91 7.65 0.48
CA MET A 388 -37.41 7.00 1.69
C MET A 388 -38.59 6.54 2.55
N GLN A 389 -38.51 5.29 2.97
CA GLN A 389 -39.39 4.64 3.93
C GLN A 389 -38.51 3.80 4.87
N PRO A 390 -39.01 3.34 6.03
CA PRO A 390 -38.20 2.61 6.99
C PRO A 390 -37.52 1.38 6.35
N GLY A 391 -36.20 1.29 6.48
CA GLY A 391 -35.36 0.27 5.85
C GLY A 391 -34.95 0.55 4.41
N ALA A 392 -35.40 1.65 3.78
CA ALA A 392 -34.97 2.02 2.44
C ALA A 392 -33.54 2.55 2.44
N THR A 393 -32.80 2.21 1.38
CA THR A 393 -31.47 2.76 1.08
C THR A 393 -31.44 3.13 -0.41
N HIS A 394 -30.90 4.30 -0.72
CA HIS A 394 -30.67 4.77 -2.07
C HIS A 394 -29.21 5.19 -2.18
N GLU A 395 -28.51 4.71 -3.20
CA GLU A 395 -27.10 5.01 -3.42
C GLU A 395 -26.89 5.53 -4.83
N TYR A 396 -25.99 6.50 -4.97
CA TYR A 396 -25.57 7.00 -6.27
C TYR A 396 -24.10 7.44 -6.25
N VAL A 397 -23.51 7.47 -7.43
CA VAL A 397 -22.16 7.99 -7.66
C VAL A 397 -22.25 9.18 -8.60
N SER A 398 -21.47 10.22 -8.35
CA SER A 398 -21.31 11.37 -9.22
C SER A 398 -19.87 11.86 -9.17
N CYS A 399 -19.58 13.00 -9.80
CA CYS A 399 -18.24 13.53 -9.91
C CYS A 399 -18.22 15.05 -9.80
N THR A 400 -17.03 15.57 -9.50
CA THR A 400 -16.72 17.00 -9.48
C THR A 400 -15.28 17.20 -9.95
N THR A 401 -14.97 18.41 -10.39
CA THR A 401 -13.62 18.80 -10.82
C THR A 401 -13.20 20.06 -10.11
N PHE A 402 -11.93 20.12 -9.72
CA PHE A 402 -11.31 21.33 -9.16
C PHE A 402 -10.12 21.76 -10.00
N GLN A 403 -9.79 23.06 -9.99
CA GLN A 403 -8.51 23.58 -10.49
C GLN A 403 -7.40 23.47 -9.44
N THR A 404 -7.75 23.10 -8.21
CA THR A 404 -6.84 22.91 -7.08
C THR A 404 -6.77 21.44 -6.69
N PRO A 405 -5.65 20.97 -6.09
CA PRO A 405 -5.50 19.57 -5.66
C PRO A 405 -6.40 19.20 -4.47
N THR A 406 -6.97 20.20 -3.79
CA THR A 406 -7.88 20.04 -2.66
C THR A 406 -9.16 20.82 -2.88
N GLY A 407 -10.24 20.39 -2.23
CA GLY A 407 -11.51 21.11 -2.18
C GLY A 407 -12.45 20.51 -1.14
N THR A 408 -13.57 21.17 -0.88
CA THR A 408 -14.62 20.69 0.01
C THR A 408 -15.99 20.83 -0.64
N MET A 409 -16.89 19.91 -0.32
CA MET A 409 -18.30 20.03 -0.66
C MET A 409 -19.18 19.69 0.53
N GLU A 410 -20.12 20.55 0.85
CA GLU A 410 -21.14 20.30 1.86
C GLU A 410 -22.49 20.83 1.41
N GLY A 411 -23.57 20.47 2.12
CA GLY A 411 -24.88 20.90 1.69
C GLY A 411 -26.02 20.20 2.40
N TYR A 412 -27.17 20.18 1.73
CA TYR A 412 -28.36 19.51 2.23
C TYR A 412 -29.28 19.07 1.09
N TYR A 413 -30.05 18.02 1.36
CA TYR A 413 -31.21 17.66 0.57
C TYR A 413 -32.46 18.28 1.15
N VAL A 414 -33.42 18.63 0.29
CA VAL A 414 -34.78 18.94 0.71
C VAL A 414 -35.64 17.71 0.48
N PHE A 415 -36.32 17.28 1.53
CA PHE A 415 -37.30 16.19 1.48
C PHE A 415 -38.70 16.74 1.70
N LYS A 416 -39.70 16.10 1.08
CA LYS A 416 -41.13 16.36 1.31
C LYS A 416 -41.80 15.12 1.88
N TYR A 417 -42.59 15.27 2.94
CA TYR A 417 -43.43 14.16 3.44
C TYR A 417 -44.53 13.82 2.43
N CYS A 418 -44.75 12.53 2.19
CA CYS A 418 -45.76 12.06 1.23
C CYS A 418 -47.19 12.04 1.79
N SER A 419 -47.37 12.04 3.11
CA SER A 419 -48.67 11.87 3.79
C SER A 419 -49.37 13.18 4.17
N LEU A 420 -48.70 14.32 4.04
CA LEU A 420 -49.26 15.62 4.38
C LEU A 420 -49.66 16.34 3.07
N SER A 421 -50.95 16.70 2.97
CA SER A 421 -51.56 17.27 1.75
C SER A 421 -51.84 18.77 1.84
N LYS A 422 -51.58 19.41 3.00
CA LYS A 422 -51.89 20.85 3.25
C LYS A 422 -50.89 21.47 4.26
N GLY A 423 -49.72 21.89 3.80
CA GLY A 423 -48.75 22.64 4.63
C GLY A 423 -47.32 22.64 4.07
N ASN A 424 -46.42 23.46 4.64
CA ASN A 424 -45.00 23.49 4.29
C ASN A 424 -44.30 22.20 4.78
N ASP A 425 -44.56 21.08 4.09
CA ASP A 425 -44.24 19.70 4.48
C ASP A 425 -42.81 19.29 4.09
N THR A 426 -41.90 20.26 4.04
CA THR A 426 -40.52 20.04 3.64
C THR A 426 -39.55 20.12 4.81
N PHE A 427 -38.44 19.41 4.73
CA PHE A 427 -37.36 19.50 5.70
C PHE A 427 -36.01 19.28 5.03
N CYS A 428 -34.98 19.91 5.59
CA CYS A 428 -33.61 19.76 5.13
C CYS A 428 -32.95 18.57 5.83
N VAL A 429 -32.21 17.76 5.07
CA VAL A 429 -31.35 16.67 5.55
C VAL A 429 -29.92 17.07 5.27
N LYS A 430 -29.10 17.20 6.31
CA LYS A 430 -27.70 17.61 6.18
C LYS A 430 -26.90 16.55 5.43
N ILE A 431 -26.06 17.00 4.51
CA ILE A 431 -25.01 16.19 3.89
C ILE A 431 -23.71 16.51 4.63
N PRO A 432 -23.00 15.51 5.20
CA PRO A 432 -21.72 15.77 5.86
C PRO A 432 -20.69 16.33 4.85
N ALA A 433 -19.76 17.13 5.34
CA ALA A 433 -18.73 17.73 4.51
C ALA A 433 -17.80 16.66 3.92
N MET A 434 -17.70 16.65 2.60
CA MET A 434 -16.76 15.85 1.83
C MET A 434 -15.48 16.66 1.62
N HIS A 435 -14.33 16.01 1.83
CA HIS A 435 -13.03 16.61 1.60
C HIS A 435 -12.37 15.88 0.44
N PHE A 436 -11.99 16.65 -0.58
CA PHE A 436 -11.33 16.15 -1.77
C PHE A 436 -9.85 16.46 -1.66
N LYS A 437 -9.01 15.44 -1.86
CA LYS A 437 -7.57 15.56 -1.83
C LYS A 437 -6.97 14.66 -2.89
N SER A 438 -6.21 15.24 -3.81
CA SER A 438 -5.50 14.48 -4.84
C SER A 438 -4.34 13.69 -4.26
N LEU A 439 -3.80 12.76 -5.05
CA LEU A 439 -2.45 12.28 -4.82
C LEU A 439 -1.45 13.46 -4.89
N PRO A 440 -0.33 13.40 -4.14
CA PRO A 440 0.78 14.31 -4.35
C PRO A 440 1.22 14.23 -5.81
N TYR A 441 1.56 15.36 -6.42
CA TYR A 441 2.04 15.38 -7.81
C TYR A 441 3.40 16.06 -7.91
N ILE A 442 4.12 15.70 -8.96
CA ILE A 442 5.44 16.26 -9.27
C ILE A 442 5.40 16.70 -10.73
N GLU A 443 5.72 17.97 -10.96
CA GLU A 443 5.85 18.50 -12.30
C GLU A 443 7.11 18.01 -13.00
N ALA A 444 7.05 17.87 -14.33
CA ALA A 444 8.17 17.43 -15.14
C ALA A 444 9.44 18.27 -14.89
N ASP A 445 9.31 19.59 -14.89
CA ASP A 445 10.45 20.51 -14.70
C ASP A 445 11.10 20.35 -13.31
N VAL A 446 10.27 20.22 -12.26
CA VAL A 446 10.75 19.97 -10.89
C VAL A 446 11.51 18.65 -10.81
N ARG A 447 11.01 17.61 -11.50
CA ARG A 447 11.63 16.29 -11.55
C ARG A 447 12.98 16.34 -12.28
N LEU A 448 13.03 16.96 -13.46
CA LEU A 448 14.24 17.05 -14.29
C LEU A 448 15.34 17.90 -13.61
N ASN A 449 14.97 18.92 -12.85
CA ASN A 449 15.92 19.74 -12.08
C ASN A 449 16.74 18.95 -11.04
N LYS A 450 16.26 17.77 -10.59
CA LYS A 450 17.06 16.88 -9.71
C LYS A 450 18.35 16.39 -10.38
N ILE A 451 18.35 16.30 -11.71
CA ILE A 451 19.51 15.81 -12.48
C ILE A 451 20.60 16.87 -12.53
N GLY A 452 20.23 18.14 -12.79
CA GLY A 452 21.17 19.26 -12.86
C GLY A 452 21.98 19.43 -11.56
N ARG A 453 21.32 19.34 -10.40
CA ARG A 453 22.00 19.42 -9.09
C ARG A 453 22.98 18.27 -8.83
N LYS A 454 22.70 17.06 -9.30
CA LYS A 454 23.64 15.91 -9.20
C LYS A 454 24.88 16.08 -10.07
N HIS A 455 24.79 16.83 -11.16
CA HIS A 455 25.93 17.14 -12.03
C HIS A 455 26.81 18.26 -11.47
N ASP A 456 26.22 19.23 -10.78
CA ASP A 456 26.99 20.32 -10.13
C ASP A 456 27.68 19.87 -8.82
N GLU A 457 27.22 18.78 -8.20
CA GLU A 457 27.81 18.20 -6.97
C GLU A 457 28.87 17.11 -7.23
N LYS A 458 29.10 16.72 -8.49
CA LYS A 458 30.16 15.76 -8.91
C LYS A 458 31.32 16.48 -9.57
#